data_AF-A0A5B7ITB7-F1
#
_entry.id   AF-A0A5B7ITB7-F1
#
_cell.length_a   1.000
_cell.length_b   1.000
_cell.length_c   1.000
_cell.angle_alpha   90.00
_cell.angle_beta   90.00
_cell.angle_gamma   90.00
#
_symmetry.space_group_name_H-M   'P 1'
#
loop_
_entity.id
_entity.type
_entity.pdbx_description
1 polymer ?
#
loop_
_entity_poly.entity_id
_entity_poly.type
_entity_poly.pdbx_seq_one_letter_code
_entity_poly.pdbx_strand_id
1 'polypeptide(L)'
;MNLWSLSIYLPVYPCTARIYLFVCVQVCLANRFFEKPDTSCAWELVSTVRSNYVDPSEFDAMLFSRLSLLTENPDEKYPDINTVWSIFQGYFMAITDLVMYRPAWEAYLYHALGEFADDNVMYIEFRGTLPPVSAFFQTLPCT
;
A
#
# COMPACT_ATOMS: atom_id res chain seq x y z
N MET A 1 9.04 6.08 -4.50
CA MET A 1 7.61 5.73 -4.23
C MET A 1 7.13 6.29 -2.88
N ASN A 2 6.64 7.53 -2.87
CA ASN A 2 6.05 8.15 -1.67
C ASN A 2 4.57 7.72 -1.56
N LEU A 3 4.21 7.00 -0.49
CA LEU A 3 2.84 6.53 -0.25
C LEU A 3 1.82 7.70 -0.12
N TRP A 4 2.30 8.92 0.15
CA TRP A 4 1.50 10.17 0.15
C TRP A 4 0.89 10.49 -1.20
N SER A 5 1.54 10.12 -2.31
CA SER A 5 1.02 10.38 -3.66
C SER A 5 -0.24 9.55 -3.96
N LEU A 6 -0.40 8.39 -3.31
CA LEU A 6 -1.57 7.53 -3.48
C LEU A 6 -2.77 8.00 -2.65
N SER A 7 -2.54 8.79 -1.60
CA SER A 7 -3.60 9.31 -0.73
C SER A 7 -4.26 10.60 -1.27
N ILE A 8 -3.72 11.23 -2.32
CA ILE A 8 -4.11 12.59 -2.74
C ILE A 8 -4.90 12.62 -4.06
N TYR A 9 -4.95 11.53 -4.83
CA TYR A 9 -5.62 11.47 -6.14
C TYR A 9 -6.82 10.52 -6.19
N LEU A 10 -7.62 10.45 -5.11
CA LEU A 10 -8.96 9.87 -5.23
C LEU A 10 -9.92 10.99 -5.64
N PRO A 11 -10.39 11.04 -6.91
CA PRO A 11 -11.45 11.97 -7.28
C PRO A 11 -12.66 11.68 -6.40
N VAL A 12 -12.98 12.63 -5.51
CA VAL A 12 -14.17 12.60 -4.68
C VAL A 12 -15.36 12.87 -5.61
N TYR A 13 -15.96 11.81 -6.14
CA TYR A 13 -17.22 11.95 -6.85
C TYR A 13 -18.36 12.17 -5.83
N PRO A 14 -19.34 13.03 -6.11
CA PRO A 14 -20.39 13.40 -5.15
C PRO A 14 -21.30 12.25 -4.69
N CYS A 15 -21.24 11.08 -5.36
CA CYS A 15 -22.08 9.91 -5.07
C CYS A 15 -21.28 8.64 -4.70
N THR A 16 -19.97 8.75 -4.47
CA THR A 16 -19.15 7.60 -4.04
C THR A 16 -19.11 7.49 -2.52
N ALA A 17 -19.31 6.27 -2.01
CA ALA A 17 -19.01 5.93 -0.63
C ALA A 17 -17.60 6.43 -0.26
N ARG A 18 -17.44 6.98 0.95
CA ARG A 18 -16.12 7.40 1.44
C ARG A 18 -15.31 6.14 1.73
N ILE A 19 -14.33 5.89 0.88
CA ILE A 19 -13.40 4.79 1.04
C ILE A 19 -12.21 5.29 1.87
N TYR A 20 -11.87 4.54 2.91
CA TYR A 20 -10.76 4.87 3.79
C TYR A 20 -9.72 3.75 3.79
N LEU A 21 -8.47 4.14 3.99
CA LEU A 21 -7.37 3.21 4.16
C LEU A 21 -7.29 2.76 5.63
N PHE A 22 -7.39 1.45 5.85
CA PHE A 22 -7.19 0.82 7.14
C PHE A 22 -5.89 0.03 7.17
N VAL A 23 -5.27 -0.01 8.35
CA VAL A 23 -4.08 -0.78 8.64
C VAL A 23 -4.39 -1.78 9.76
N CYS A 24 -3.78 -2.94 9.66
CA CYS A 24 -3.79 -3.99 10.66
C CYS A 24 -2.33 -4.36 10.93
N VAL A 25 -1.90 -4.18 12.19
CA VAL A 25 -0.54 -4.54 12.65
C VAL A 25 -0.69 -5.60 13.73
N GLN A 26 -0.99 -6.83 13.32
CA GLN A 26 -1.00 -8.00 14.20
C GLN A 26 0.21 -8.88 13.88
N VAL A 27 -0.01 -10.08 13.35
CA VAL A 27 1.06 -11.02 12.96
C VAL A 27 1.80 -10.53 11.71
N CYS A 28 1.08 -9.90 10.77
CA CYS A 28 1.63 -9.29 9.56
C CYS A 28 1.02 -7.91 9.37
N LEU A 29 1.78 -6.99 8.76
CA LEU A 29 1.26 -5.72 8.30
C LEU A 29 0.29 -5.98 7.14
N ALA A 30 -0.95 -5.53 7.26
CA ALA A 30 -1.94 -5.56 6.18
C ALA A 30 -2.57 -4.19 6.00
N ASN A 31 -2.77 -3.79 4.75
CA ASN A 31 -3.39 -2.53 4.37
C ASN A 31 -4.56 -2.82 3.45
N ARG A 32 -5.73 -2.22 3.70
CA ARG A 32 -6.88 -2.42 2.82
C ARG A 32 -7.78 -1.19 2.80
N PHE A 33 -8.33 -0.93 1.63
CA PHE A 33 -9.36 0.08 1.45
C PHE A 33 -10.75 -0.49 1.77
N PHE A 34 -11.46 0.15 2.68
CA PHE A 34 -12.82 -0.23 3.08
C PHE A 34 -13.77 0.97 3.07
N GLU A 35 -15.05 0.71 2.80
CA GLU A 35 -16.13 1.58 3.25
C GLU A 35 -16.44 1.33 4.74
N LYS A 36 -16.49 0.05 5.13
CA LYS A 36 -16.63 -0.41 6.51
C LYS A 36 -15.69 -1.61 6.75
N PRO A 37 -14.89 -1.63 7.83
CA PRO A 37 -13.99 -2.74 8.10
C PRO A 37 -14.78 -4.02 8.42
N ASP A 38 -14.25 -5.15 7.97
CA ASP A 38 -14.75 -6.47 8.34
C ASP A 38 -14.15 -6.94 9.68
N THR A 39 -14.41 -8.19 10.07
CA THR A 39 -13.92 -8.78 11.33
C THR A 39 -12.68 -9.66 11.12
N SER A 40 -12.04 -9.61 9.96
CA SER A 40 -10.87 -10.46 9.67
C SER A 40 -9.61 -10.01 10.42
N CYS A 41 -9.53 -8.73 10.78
CA CYS A 41 -8.51 -8.19 11.66
C CYS A 41 -9.09 -7.09 12.56
N ALA A 42 -8.36 -6.70 13.61
CA ALA A 42 -8.53 -5.43 14.30
C ALA A 42 -8.08 -4.26 13.41
N TRP A 43 -8.89 -3.96 12.39
CA TRP A 43 -8.62 -2.87 11.46
C TRP A 43 -8.72 -1.51 12.12
N GLU A 44 -7.70 -0.69 11.93
CA GLU A 44 -7.66 0.69 12.40
C GLU A 44 -7.49 1.66 11.24
N LEU A 45 -8.19 2.79 11.29
CA LEU A 45 -8.10 3.81 10.26
C LEU A 45 -6.69 4.42 10.25
N VAL A 46 -6.01 4.43 9.10
CA VAL A 46 -4.61 4.91 9.02
C VAL A 46 -4.47 6.35 9.50
N SER A 47 -5.42 7.23 9.20
CA SER A 47 -5.38 8.61 9.68
C SER A 47 -5.48 8.70 11.22
N THR A 48 -6.24 7.80 11.85
CA THR A 48 -6.32 7.70 13.31
C THR A 48 -5.01 7.18 13.90
N VAL A 49 -4.49 6.07 13.37
CA VAL A 49 -3.23 5.48 13.85
C VAL A 49 -2.09 6.47 13.72
N ARG A 50 -1.98 7.16 12.57
CA ARG A 50 -0.96 8.18 12.33
C ARG A 50 -1.08 9.36 13.29
N SER A 51 -2.29 9.76 13.65
CA SER A 51 -2.51 10.86 14.62
C SER A 51 -2.17 10.50 16.07
N ASN A 52 -2.05 9.21 16.38
CA ASN A 52 -1.64 8.75 17.70
C ASN A 52 -0.12 8.85 17.94
N TYR A 53 0.68 9.01 16.87
CA TYR A 53 2.12 9.26 16.99
C TYR A 53 2.36 10.72 17.36
N VAL A 54 3.42 10.97 18.14
CA VAL A 54 3.84 12.34 18.48
C VAL A 54 4.34 13.08 17.23
N ASP A 55 5.10 12.39 16.40
CA ASP A 55 5.49 12.85 15.07
C ASP A 55 4.93 11.90 14.00
N PRO A 56 4.07 12.38 13.07
CA PRO A 56 3.59 11.58 11.95
C PRO A 56 4.70 10.93 11.12
N SER A 57 5.91 11.52 11.08
CA SER A 57 7.04 10.96 10.34
C SER A 57 7.52 9.61 10.91
N GLU A 58 7.31 9.35 12.20
CA GLU A 58 7.65 8.08 12.84
C GLU A 58 6.75 6.93 12.36
N PHE A 59 5.46 7.21 12.18
CA PHE A 59 4.53 6.26 11.55
C PHE A 59 4.98 5.94 10.12
N ASP A 60 5.39 6.97 9.39
CA ASP A 60 5.81 6.85 8.00
C ASP A 60 7.11 6.03 7.88
N ALA A 61 8.06 6.25 8.78
CA ALA A 61 9.31 5.49 8.88
C ALA A 61 9.05 4.03 9.30
N MET A 62 8.15 3.79 10.24
CA MET A 62 7.72 2.45 10.63
C MET A 62 7.12 1.72 9.43
N LEU A 63 6.18 2.35 8.72
CA LEU A 63 5.55 1.77 7.53
C LEU A 63 6.59 1.48 6.44
N PHE A 64 7.50 2.41 6.16
CA PHE A 64 8.58 2.23 5.19
C PHE A 64 9.52 1.08 5.56
N SER A 65 9.88 0.95 6.85
CA SER A 65 10.73 -0.14 7.34
C SER A 65 10.08 -1.53 7.20
N ARG A 66 8.74 -1.58 7.12
CA ARG A 66 7.94 -2.79 6.94
C ARG A 66 7.63 -3.08 5.46
N LEU A 67 8.02 -2.19 4.55
CA LEU A 67 7.81 -2.29 3.11
C LEU A 67 9.12 -2.30 2.31
N SER A 68 10.27 -2.30 2.99
CA SER A 68 11.59 -2.27 2.36
C SER A 68 12.60 -3.17 3.09
N LEU A 69 13.57 -3.72 2.36
CA LEU A 69 14.70 -4.47 2.94
C LEU A 69 15.82 -3.53 3.42
N LEU A 70 15.59 -2.22 3.41
CA LEU A 70 16.61 -1.24 3.76
C LEU A 70 16.92 -1.31 5.26
N THR A 71 18.20 -1.45 5.57
CA THR A 71 18.73 -1.58 6.93
C THR A 71 20.21 -1.25 6.91
N GLU A 72 20.74 -0.75 8.03
CA GLU A 72 22.18 -0.41 8.14
C GLU A 72 23.07 -1.66 8.20
N ASN A 73 22.61 -2.70 8.92
CA ASN A 73 23.35 -3.95 9.12
C ASN A 73 22.60 -5.14 8.48
N PRO A 74 22.64 -5.33 7.15
CA PRO A 74 21.90 -6.40 6.48
C PRO A 74 22.38 -7.80 6.89
N ASP A 75 23.69 -7.99 7.09
CA ASP A 75 24.26 -9.29 7.46
C ASP A 75 23.78 -9.77 8.83
N GLU A 76 23.56 -8.84 9.77
CA GLU A 76 23.01 -9.13 11.09
C GLU A 76 21.50 -9.40 11.04
N LYS A 77 20.77 -8.56 10.28
CA LYS A 77 19.31 -8.64 10.18
C LYS A 77 18.82 -9.80 9.32
N TYR A 78 19.63 -10.21 8.35
CA TYR A 78 19.31 -11.21 7.33
C TYR A 78 20.43 -12.26 7.24
N PRO A 79 20.61 -13.09 8.28
CA PRO A 79 21.75 -14.01 8.38
C PRO A 79 21.75 -15.12 7.32
N ASP A 80 20.61 -15.38 6.68
CA ASP A 80 20.47 -16.43 5.66
C ASP A 80 19.38 -16.09 4.62
N ILE A 81 19.43 -16.82 3.50
CA ILE A 81 18.55 -16.63 2.35
C ILE A 81 17.06 -16.86 2.69
N ASN A 82 16.74 -17.78 3.60
CA ASN A 82 15.35 -18.06 3.97
C ASN A 82 14.80 -16.92 4.83
N THR A 83 15.62 -16.37 5.73
CA THR A 83 15.23 -15.22 6.56
C THR A 83 14.89 -14.00 5.70
N VAL A 84 15.75 -13.62 4.75
CA VAL A 84 15.46 -12.48 3.85
C VAL A 84 14.26 -12.77 2.94
N TRP A 85 14.12 -14.00 2.45
CA TRP A 85 13.00 -14.36 1.56
C TRP A 85 11.65 -14.30 2.27
N SER A 86 11.58 -14.78 3.53
CA SER A 86 10.37 -14.70 4.35
C SER A 86 9.92 -13.24 4.55
N ILE A 87 10.88 -12.35 4.85
CA ILE A 87 10.61 -10.93 5.04
C ILE A 87 10.18 -10.27 3.72
N PHE A 88 10.87 -10.57 2.61
CA PHE A 88 10.53 -10.09 1.28
C PHE A 88 9.12 -10.49 0.85
N GLN A 89 8.71 -11.74 1.08
CA GLN A 89 7.34 -12.20 0.83
C GLN A 89 6.31 -11.47 1.71
N GLY A 90 6.67 -11.17 2.96
CA GLY A 90 5.88 -10.34 3.86
C GLY A 90 5.53 -8.98 3.27
N TYR A 91 6.45 -8.36 2.53
CA TYR A 91 6.23 -7.04 1.93
C TYR A 91 5.20 -7.08 0.81
N PHE A 92 5.25 -8.11 -0.05
CA PHE A 92 4.22 -8.27 -1.09
C PHE A 92 2.85 -8.49 -0.49
N MET A 93 2.74 -9.26 0.60
CA MET A 93 1.46 -9.41 1.29
C MET A 93 0.94 -8.07 1.85
N ALA A 94 1.82 -7.24 2.41
CA ALA A 94 1.45 -5.95 2.99
C ALA A 94 1.05 -4.89 1.95
N ILE A 95 1.66 -4.91 0.76
CA ILE A 95 1.45 -3.89 -0.28
C ILE A 95 0.41 -4.29 -1.34
N THR A 96 0.12 -5.58 -1.53
CA THR A 96 -0.77 -6.04 -2.60
C THR A 96 -2.15 -5.41 -2.50
N ASP A 97 -2.79 -5.45 -1.33
CA ASP A 97 -4.14 -4.89 -1.15
C ASP A 97 -4.16 -3.35 -1.20
N LEU A 98 -3.01 -2.70 -0.98
CA LEU A 98 -2.85 -1.25 -1.15
C LEU A 98 -2.79 -0.88 -2.64
N VAL A 99 -1.97 -1.60 -3.42
CA VAL A 99 -1.71 -1.30 -4.83
C VAL A 99 -2.82 -1.83 -5.74
N MET A 100 -3.50 -2.92 -5.38
CA MET A 100 -4.58 -3.53 -6.17
C MET A 100 -5.95 -2.89 -5.93
N TYR A 101 -6.01 -1.74 -5.27
CA TYR A 101 -7.18 -0.86 -5.31
C TYR A 101 -7.17 -0.05 -6.60
N ARG A 102 -8.25 -0.07 -7.39
CA ARG A 102 -8.24 0.46 -8.77
C ARG A 102 -7.58 1.85 -8.93
N PRO A 103 -7.95 2.89 -8.16
CA PRO A 103 -7.29 4.19 -8.27
C PRO A 103 -5.81 4.16 -7.88
N ALA A 104 -5.46 3.36 -6.88
CA ALA A 104 -4.07 3.17 -6.47
C ALA A 104 -3.25 2.43 -7.53
N TRP A 105 -3.85 1.44 -8.19
CA TRP A 105 -3.24 0.67 -9.28
C TRP A 105 -2.93 1.56 -10.50
N GLU A 106 -3.91 2.36 -10.91
CA GLU A 106 -3.76 3.31 -12.02
C GLU A 106 -2.67 4.34 -11.72
N ALA A 107 -2.68 4.94 -10.53
CA ALA A 107 -1.65 5.87 -10.09
C ALA A 107 -0.27 5.19 -10.01
N TYR A 108 -0.18 4.00 -9.43
CA TYR A 108 1.06 3.22 -9.32
C TYR A 108 1.71 2.97 -10.68
N LEU A 109 0.93 2.47 -11.66
CA LEU A 109 1.44 2.22 -13.00
C LEU A 109 1.86 3.51 -13.70
N TYR A 110 1.06 4.58 -13.60
CA TYR A 110 1.38 5.85 -14.23
C TYR A 110 2.66 6.47 -13.65
N HIS A 111 2.79 6.48 -12.33
CA HIS A 111 4.00 6.95 -11.65
C HIS A 111 5.22 6.10 -12.00
N ALA A 112 5.11 4.78 -12.01
CA ALA A 112 6.22 3.90 -12.37
C ALA A 112 6.69 4.15 -13.81
N LEU A 113 5.77 4.28 -14.77
CA LEU A 113 6.11 4.62 -16.15
C LEU A 113 6.77 5.99 -16.28
N GLY A 114 6.32 6.98 -15.48
CA GLY A 114 6.96 8.29 -15.39
C GLY A 114 8.38 8.21 -14.86
N GLU A 115 8.61 7.48 -13.76
CA GLU A 115 9.95 7.27 -13.17
C GLU A 115 10.91 6.61 -14.18
N PHE A 116 10.46 5.61 -14.95
CA PHE A 116 11.27 5.02 -16.02
C PHE A 116 11.56 6.00 -17.16
N ALA A 117 10.57 6.80 -17.57
CA ALA A 117 10.75 7.79 -18.63
C ALA A 117 11.73 8.90 -18.22
N ASP A 118 11.68 9.35 -16.96
CA ASP A 118 12.62 10.33 -16.40
C ASP A 118 14.06 9.79 -16.38
N ASP A 119 14.22 8.48 -16.20
CA ASP A 119 15.50 7.75 -16.32
C ASP A 119 15.86 7.38 -17.78
N ASN A 120 15.18 7.96 -18.77
CA ASN A 120 15.40 7.76 -20.21
C ASN A 120 15.21 6.30 -20.68
N VAL A 121 14.36 5.54 -19.98
CA VAL A 121 13.94 4.18 -20.36
C VAL A 121 12.62 4.26 -21.15
N MET A 122 12.68 3.85 -22.42
CA MET A 122 11.55 4.01 -23.36
C MET A 122 10.68 2.76 -23.53
N TYR A 123 11.10 1.62 -22.96
CA TYR A 123 10.40 0.34 -23.09
C TYR A 123 10.62 -0.49 -21.82
N ILE A 124 9.53 -1.07 -21.31
CA ILE A 124 9.57 -1.99 -20.17
C ILE A 124 8.73 -3.24 -20.46
N GLU A 125 9.23 -4.39 -20.01
CA GLU A 125 8.46 -5.63 -19.94
C GLU A 125 8.11 -5.89 -18.48
N PHE A 126 6.82 -5.79 -18.15
CA PHE A 126 6.35 -6.00 -16.79
C PHE A 126 5.96 -7.45 -16.54
N ARG A 127 6.52 -8.06 -15.48
CA ARG A 127 6.08 -9.37 -15.00
C ARG A 127 5.02 -9.18 -13.91
N GLY A 128 3.79 -9.57 -14.22
CA GLY A 128 2.66 -9.50 -13.30
C GLY A 128 2.08 -10.88 -12.98
N THR A 129 1.62 -11.05 -11.74
CA THR A 129 0.76 -12.17 -11.33
C THR A 129 -0.71 -11.94 -11.71
N LEU A 130 -1.06 -10.70 -12.11
CA LEU A 130 -2.39 -10.28 -12.55
C LEU A 130 -3.53 -10.66 -11.59
N PRO A 131 -3.43 -10.35 -10.29
CA PRO A 131 -4.54 -10.57 -9.37
C PRO A 131 -5.72 -9.64 -9.69
N PRO A 132 -6.93 -9.95 -9.20
CA PRO A 132 -8.08 -9.07 -9.39
C PRO A 132 -7.82 -7.67 -8.83
N VAL A 133 -8.04 -6.65 -9.66
CA VAL A 133 -8.03 -5.25 -9.21
C VAL A 133 -9.37 -4.95 -8.55
N SER A 134 -9.34 -4.59 -7.28
CA SER A 134 -10.54 -4.25 -6.51
C SER A 134 -11.12 -2.92 -7.02
N ALA A 135 -12.28 -3.02 -7.67
CA ALA A 135 -13.10 -1.90 -8.06
C ALA A 135 -14.21 -1.74 -7.03
N PHE A 136 -14.00 -0.93 -5.99
CA PHE A 136 -15.11 -0.51 -5.12
C PHE A 136 -15.94 0.56 -5.85
N PHE A 137 -16.66 0.13 -6.89
CA PHE A 137 -17.83 0.84 -7.42
C PHE A 137 -19.07 0.07 -6.99
N GLN A 138 -19.42 0.19 -5.71
CA GLN A 138 -20.83 0.01 -5.37
C GLN A 138 -21.49 1.34 -5.69
N THR A 139 -22.01 1.46 -6.91
CA THR A 139 -23.08 2.42 -7.17
C THR A 139 -24.26 1.96 -6.32
N LEU A 140 -24.33 2.38 -5.06
CA LEU A 140 -25.61 2.36 -4.38
C LEU A 140 -26.55 3.24 -5.23
N PRO A 141 -27.75 2.74 -5.60
CA PRO A 141 -28.71 3.60 -6.25
C PRO A 141 -28.97 4.76 -5.30
N CYS A 142 -28.70 5.99 -5.76
CA CYS A 142 -29.12 7.18 -5.06
C CYS A 142 -30.64 7.16 -5.01
N THR A 143 -31.22 6.81 -3.86
CA THR A 143 -32.63 7.06 -3.54
C THR A 143 -32.77 8.42 -2.91
#